data_AF-A0A956TEQ6-F1
#
_entry.id   AF-A0A956TEQ6-F1
#
_cell.length_a   1.000
_cell.length_b   1.000
_cell.length_c   1.000
_cell.angle_alpha   90.00
_cell.angle_beta   90.00
_cell.angle_gamma   90.00
#
_symmetry.space_group_name_H-M   'P 1'
#
loop_
_entity.id
_entity.type
_entity.pdbx_description
1 polymer ?
#
loop_
_entity_poly.entity_id
_entity_poly.type
_entity_poly.pdbx_seq_one_letter_code
_entity_poly.pdbx_strand_id
1 'polypeptide(L)'
;MRIAGARPVKDWTLLCYNAGQADAGKMGTSALLDLERTGSDEHTHVVALNHRSGWWPEQMLEKVGLFRGAQGTAVYEVGPKSERREPWLVRAHRPFPKEFHRFAQFVYSSPSQLQSRVVERLPDETNVGQAETLKQFLIKNMERYPARRYGLVMTGHGAAFAGQMIVHGPEGRMQGEEIAQVLREVEQETGKKLDLLNLNTCYGANLETLYPLRGVVDTVVASEGVVFAATQPLGAQLANLQQKLHSGQEVDGPGLARLMVEESRRQPLANSYTRTLSALDTRGFDQLAEAVAGLQEQLKTLPGDEVAGKLEECRRFLFNSRHRPVHL
;
A
#
# COMPACT_ATOMS: atom_id res chain seq x y z
N MET A 1 -36.46 1.61 2.71
CA MET A 1 -35.21 1.23 2.02
C MET A 1 -34.98 2.24 0.90
N ARG A 2 -34.22 3.31 1.15
CA ARG A 2 -33.92 4.33 0.12
C ARG A 2 -32.82 3.75 -0.76
N ILE A 3 -33.12 3.54 -2.04
CA ILE A 3 -32.09 3.33 -3.06
C ILE A 3 -31.22 4.59 -3.02
N ALA A 4 -29.98 4.46 -2.54
CA ALA A 4 -29.05 5.58 -2.53
C ALA A 4 -28.84 6.02 -3.99
N GLY A 5 -29.11 7.29 -4.31
CA GLY A 5 -28.82 7.83 -5.63
C GLY A 5 -27.35 7.65 -6.00
N ALA A 6 -27.07 7.46 -7.28
CA ALA A 6 -25.70 7.32 -7.78
C ALA A 6 -24.84 8.49 -7.32
N ARG A 7 -23.69 8.20 -6.71
CA ARG A 7 -22.74 9.22 -6.27
C ARG A 7 -22.16 9.96 -7.47
N PRO A 8 -21.70 11.21 -7.31
CA PRO A 8 -21.02 11.92 -8.39
C PRO A 8 -19.75 11.16 -8.79
N VAL A 9 -19.51 11.12 -10.11
CA VAL A 9 -18.25 10.66 -10.67
C VAL A 9 -17.18 11.71 -10.35
N LYS A 10 -16.10 11.28 -9.69
CA LYS A 10 -14.96 12.14 -9.34
C LYS A 10 -13.73 11.83 -10.20
N ASP A 11 -12.65 12.59 -10.05
CA ASP A 11 -11.42 12.35 -10.81
C ASP A 11 -10.74 11.05 -10.39
N TRP A 12 -10.64 10.81 -9.08
CA TRP A 12 -10.00 9.62 -8.52
C TRP A 12 -10.87 8.91 -7.48
N THR A 13 -10.86 7.58 -7.49
CA THR A 13 -11.21 6.77 -6.33
C THR A 13 -9.95 6.03 -5.86
N LEU A 14 -9.52 6.29 -4.63
CA LEU A 14 -8.45 5.55 -3.96
C LEU A 14 -9.04 4.45 -3.08
N LEU A 15 -8.71 3.21 -3.43
CA LEU A 15 -9.13 1.98 -2.77
C LEU A 15 -7.96 1.49 -1.91
N CYS A 16 -8.05 1.61 -0.59
CA CYS A 16 -7.02 1.14 0.33
C CYS A 16 -7.44 -0.22 0.90
N TYR A 17 -6.61 -1.24 0.70
CA TYR A 17 -6.84 -2.61 1.14
C TYR A 17 -5.78 -2.97 2.19
N ASN A 18 -6.13 -2.81 3.47
CA ASN A 18 -5.22 -3.05 4.58
C ASN A 18 -5.46 -4.45 5.19
N ALA A 19 -4.65 -5.42 4.79
CA ALA A 19 -4.62 -6.77 5.33
C ALA A 19 -3.76 -6.83 6.60
N GLY A 20 -4.30 -6.31 7.70
CA GLY A 20 -3.59 -6.11 8.95
C GLY A 20 -3.50 -7.34 9.85
N GLN A 21 -2.74 -8.35 9.44
CA GLN A 21 -2.33 -9.44 10.33
C GLN A 21 -1.28 -8.94 11.33
N ALA A 22 -1.45 -9.29 12.61
CA ALA A 22 -0.50 -8.97 13.68
C ALA A 22 -0.04 -7.49 13.68
N ASP A 23 1.27 -7.23 13.58
CA ASP A 23 1.85 -5.89 13.59
C ASP A 23 1.47 -5.06 12.36
N ALA A 24 1.12 -5.70 11.23
CA ALA A 24 0.57 -4.99 10.07
C ALA A 24 -0.80 -4.36 10.35
N GLY A 25 -1.56 -4.87 11.33
CA GLY A 25 -2.81 -4.24 11.79
C GLY A 25 -2.60 -2.83 12.31
N LYS A 26 -1.48 -2.59 12.99
CA LYS A 26 -1.07 -1.26 13.44
C LYS A 26 -0.67 -0.36 12.29
N MET A 27 0.09 -0.87 11.32
CA MET A 27 0.49 -0.14 10.13
C MET A 27 -0.73 0.32 9.33
N GLY A 28 -1.66 -0.59 9.02
CA GLY A 28 -2.91 -0.28 8.31
C GLY A 28 -3.76 0.75 9.04
N THR A 29 -3.90 0.62 10.37
CA THR A 29 -4.65 1.58 11.19
C THR A 29 -3.99 2.97 11.20
N SER A 30 -2.66 3.02 11.31
CA SER A 30 -1.92 4.29 11.27
C SER A 30 -2.03 4.96 9.90
N ALA A 31 -1.96 4.18 8.81
CA ALA A 31 -2.13 4.68 7.45
C ALA A 31 -3.56 5.22 7.22
N LEU A 32 -4.57 4.52 7.72
CA LEU A 32 -5.96 4.98 7.65
C LEU A 32 -6.19 6.27 8.45
N LEU A 33 -5.62 6.38 9.66
CA LEU A 33 -5.66 7.61 10.44
C LEU A 33 -4.92 8.77 9.78
N ASP A 34 -3.85 8.49 9.03
CA ASP A 34 -3.15 9.52 8.25
C ASP A 34 -3.99 9.97 7.05
N LEU A 35 -4.62 9.03 6.33
CA LEU A 35 -5.58 9.33 5.26
C LEU A 35 -6.78 10.15 5.76
N GLU A 36 -7.34 9.85 6.94
CA GLU A 36 -8.48 10.56 7.54
C GLU A 36 -8.21 12.04 7.81
N ARG A 37 -6.94 12.46 7.93
CA ARG A 37 -6.58 13.89 8.04
C ARG A 37 -6.96 14.69 6.80
N THR A 38 -6.95 14.02 5.65
CA THR A 38 -7.19 14.61 4.35
C THR A 38 -8.55 14.19 3.80
N GLY A 39 -8.84 12.89 3.82
CA GLY A 39 -10.12 12.30 3.46
C GLY A 39 -10.59 12.58 2.03
N SER A 40 -11.81 12.12 1.72
CA SER A 40 -12.47 12.40 0.45
C SER A 40 -12.87 13.87 0.33
N ASP A 41 -12.75 14.44 -0.86
CA ASP A 41 -13.15 15.82 -1.19
C ASP A 41 -14.01 15.86 -2.47
N GLU A 42 -14.19 17.01 -3.10
CA GLU A 42 -14.93 17.15 -4.36
C GLU A 42 -14.31 16.40 -5.55
N HIS A 43 -13.00 16.16 -5.56
CA HIS A 43 -12.24 15.56 -6.66
C HIS A 43 -11.87 14.09 -6.44
N THR A 44 -11.93 13.62 -5.18
CA THR A 44 -11.47 12.28 -4.79
C THR A 44 -12.48 11.56 -3.90
N HIS A 45 -12.67 10.26 -4.13
CA HIS A 45 -13.23 9.33 -3.16
C HIS A 45 -12.10 8.53 -2.52
N VAL A 46 -12.19 8.29 -1.22
CA VAL A 46 -11.22 7.47 -0.48
C VAL A 46 -11.98 6.44 0.33
N VAL A 47 -11.69 5.17 0.06
CA VAL A 47 -12.38 4.04 0.68
C VAL A 47 -11.33 3.05 1.16
N ALA A 48 -11.44 2.63 2.42
CA ALA A 48 -10.45 1.76 3.02
C ALA A 48 -11.09 0.53 3.65
N LEU A 49 -10.71 -0.67 3.20
CA LEU A 49 -10.85 -1.88 3.99
C LEU A 49 -9.72 -1.92 5.02
N ASN A 50 -10.07 -2.10 6.29
CA ASN A 50 -9.11 -2.26 7.36
C ASN A 50 -9.42 -3.53 8.15
N HIS A 51 -8.56 -4.54 7.98
CA HIS A 51 -8.57 -5.77 8.76
C HIS A 51 -7.59 -5.66 9.92
N ARG A 52 -7.99 -6.16 11.09
CA ARG A 52 -7.12 -6.33 12.24
C ARG A 52 -7.32 -7.71 12.86
N SER A 53 -6.30 -8.55 12.79
CA SER A 53 -6.27 -9.80 13.54
C SER A 53 -5.88 -9.54 15.00
N GLY A 54 -6.27 -10.42 15.91
CA GLY A 54 -5.74 -10.40 17.28
C GLY A 54 -4.26 -10.79 17.32
N TRP A 55 -3.46 -10.09 18.12
CA TRP A 55 -2.06 -10.41 18.36
C TRP A 55 -1.76 -10.39 19.87
N TRP A 56 -1.19 -11.47 20.40
CA TRP A 56 -1.00 -11.64 21.85
C TRP A 56 -0.15 -10.54 22.52
N PRO A 57 0.95 -10.04 21.90
CA PRO A 57 1.73 -8.93 22.45
C PRO A 57 0.95 -7.62 22.43
N GLU A 58 0.09 -7.40 21.42
CA GLU A 58 -0.79 -6.25 21.37
C GLU A 58 -1.74 -6.27 22.57
N GLN A 59 -2.42 -7.40 22.82
CA GLN A 59 -3.32 -7.58 23.96
C GLN A 59 -2.64 -7.36 25.32
N MET A 60 -1.35 -7.69 25.45
CA MET A 60 -0.59 -7.36 26.66
C MET A 60 -0.35 -5.86 26.79
N LEU A 61 -0.01 -5.19 25.70
CA LEU A 61 0.25 -3.74 25.69
C LEU A 61 -1.03 -2.91 25.79
N GLU A 62 -2.20 -3.45 25.40
CA GLU A 62 -3.52 -2.82 25.59
C GLU A 62 -3.81 -2.51 27.06
N LYS A 63 -3.37 -3.40 27.96
CA LYS A 63 -3.55 -3.24 29.42
C LYS A 63 -2.82 -2.01 29.96
N VAL A 64 -1.71 -1.61 29.35
CA VAL A 64 -0.95 -0.40 29.70
C VAL A 64 -1.30 0.80 28.81
N GLY A 65 -2.41 0.71 28.05
CA GLY A 65 -2.95 1.82 27.26
C GLY A 65 -2.30 2.04 25.89
N LEU A 66 -1.41 1.14 25.46
CA LEU A 66 -0.79 1.16 24.14
C LEU A 66 -1.52 0.18 23.21
N PHE A 67 -1.56 0.48 21.91
CA PHE A 67 -2.09 -0.45 20.89
C PHE A 67 -3.55 -0.95 21.08
N ARG A 68 -4.41 -0.21 21.78
CA ARG A 68 -5.85 -0.51 21.94
C ARG A 68 -6.58 -0.63 20.60
N GLY A 69 -7.47 -1.60 20.40
CA GLY A 69 -8.35 -1.58 19.22
C GLY A 69 -9.33 -2.73 19.03
N ALA A 70 -10.48 -2.42 18.43
CA ALA A 70 -11.40 -3.44 17.92
C ALA A 70 -10.72 -4.29 16.84
N GLN A 71 -10.92 -5.61 16.93
CA GLN A 71 -10.53 -6.59 15.93
C GLN A 71 -11.60 -6.70 14.83
N GLY A 72 -11.28 -7.44 13.77
CA GLY A 72 -12.20 -7.73 12.68
C GLY A 72 -11.96 -6.87 11.45
N THR A 73 -12.91 -6.92 10.52
CA THR A 73 -12.77 -6.33 9.19
C THR A 73 -13.90 -5.34 8.92
N ALA A 74 -13.56 -4.11 8.59
CA ALA A 74 -14.54 -3.09 8.20
C ALA A 74 -14.06 -2.26 7.02
N VAL A 75 -15.02 -1.83 6.20
CA VAL A 75 -14.82 -0.89 5.11
C VAL A 75 -15.27 0.49 5.57
N TYR A 76 -14.40 1.47 5.38
CA TYR A 76 -14.58 2.86 5.78
C TYR A 76 -14.66 3.74 4.55
N GLU A 77 -15.61 4.68 4.56
CA GLU A 77 -15.54 5.86 3.72
C GLU A 77 -14.74 6.91 4.48
N VAL A 78 -13.57 7.25 3.95
CA VAL A 78 -12.62 8.11 4.63
C VAL A 78 -13.03 9.55 4.38
N GLY A 79 -13.47 10.23 5.44
CA GLY A 79 -13.85 11.64 5.41
C GLY A 79 -12.79 12.52 6.09
N PRO A 80 -12.62 13.78 5.64
CA PRO A 80 -11.69 14.70 6.26
C PRO A 80 -12.08 14.96 7.72
N LYS A 81 -11.09 14.96 8.60
CA LYS A 81 -11.26 15.49 9.96
C LYS A 81 -10.26 16.61 10.25
N SER A 82 -10.75 17.64 10.94
CA SER A 82 -9.97 18.82 11.33
C SER A 82 -8.87 18.54 12.36
N GLU A 83 -9.08 17.70 13.38
CA GLU A 83 -8.07 17.56 14.46
C GLU A 83 -8.09 16.19 15.15
N ARG A 84 -6.91 15.54 15.19
CA ARG A 84 -6.64 14.38 16.06
C ARG A 84 -6.29 14.90 17.45
N ARG A 85 -6.95 14.43 18.50
CA ARG A 85 -6.50 14.71 19.88
C ARG A 85 -5.14 14.08 20.08
N GLU A 86 -4.09 14.89 20.13
CA GLU A 86 -2.74 14.42 20.37
C GLU A 86 -2.63 13.80 21.76
N PRO A 87 -1.88 12.69 21.93
CA PRO A 87 -1.58 12.15 23.25
C PRO A 87 -0.97 13.24 24.13
N TRP A 88 -1.32 13.25 25.43
CA TRP A 88 -0.88 14.29 26.35
C TRP A 88 0.66 14.45 26.40
N LEU A 89 1.41 13.36 26.23
CA LEU A 89 2.88 13.35 26.15
C LEU A 89 3.41 14.12 24.94
N VAL A 90 2.72 14.04 23.81
CA VAL A 90 3.06 14.80 22.59
C VAL A 90 2.75 16.28 22.79
N ARG A 91 1.61 16.59 23.43
CA ARG A 91 1.18 17.97 23.70
C ARG A 91 2.02 18.67 24.78
N ALA A 92 2.43 17.94 25.82
CA ALA A 92 3.18 18.47 26.97
C ALA A 92 4.65 18.76 26.64
N HIS A 93 5.19 18.16 25.58
CA HIS A 93 6.60 18.28 25.21
C HIS A 93 6.76 18.69 23.74
N ARG A 94 6.29 19.89 23.40
CA ARG A 94 6.43 20.50 22.07
C ARG A 94 7.85 20.77 21.53
N PRO A 95 8.98 20.77 22.30
CA PRO A 95 10.29 21.08 21.69
C PRO A 95 10.97 19.86 21.05
N PHE A 96 10.25 18.76 20.76
CA PHE A 96 10.84 17.59 20.10
C PHE A 96 10.83 17.69 18.56
N PRO A 97 11.81 17.07 17.87
CA PRO A 97 11.84 17.01 16.40
C PRO A 97 10.57 16.40 15.79
N LYS A 98 10.26 16.72 14.53
CA LYS A 98 9.06 16.22 13.80
C LYS A 98 9.05 14.68 13.69
N GLU A 99 10.24 14.09 13.67
CA GLU A 99 10.52 12.67 13.67
C GLU A 99 9.94 11.96 14.90
N PHE A 100 10.16 12.54 16.08
CA PHE A 100 9.63 12.01 17.35
C PHE A 100 8.09 12.06 17.36
N HIS A 101 7.52 13.16 16.88
CA HIS A 101 6.06 13.32 16.80
C HIS A 101 5.43 12.24 15.90
N ARG A 102 6.01 11.97 14.72
CA ARG A 102 5.50 10.95 13.80
C ARG A 102 5.63 9.54 14.38
N PHE A 103 6.77 9.21 14.97
CA PHE A 103 6.96 7.92 15.64
C PHE A 103 5.98 7.73 16.80
N ALA A 104 5.81 8.76 17.65
CA ALA A 104 4.82 8.74 18.72
C ALA A 104 3.40 8.58 18.17
N GLN A 105 3.03 9.32 17.11
CA GLN A 105 1.72 9.17 16.46
C GLN A 105 1.47 7.75 15.95
N PHE A 106 2.49 7.09 15.37
CA PHE A 106 2.40 5.68 15.01
C PHE A 106 2.15 4.82 16.26
N VAL A 107 2.99 4.92 17.30
CA VAL A 107 2.86 4.14 18.55
C VAL A 107 1.50 4.30 19.21
N TYR A 108 0.92 5.50 19.19
CA TYR A 108 -0.40 5.78 19.79
C TYR A 108 -1.59 5.59 18.84
N SER A 109 -1.39 5.09 17.61
CA SER A 109 -2.49 4.84 16.67
C SER A 109 -3.44 3.72 17.12
N SER A 110 -4.73 4.00 17.16
CA SER A 110 -5.76 3.07 17.62
C SER A 110 -7.00 3.17 16.74
N PRO A 111 -7.68 2.05 16.43
CA PRO A 111 -8.97 2.07 15.74
C PRO A 111 -10.02 2.93 16.45
N SER A 112 -9.95 3.07 17.77
CA SER A 112 -10.86 3.94 18.54
C SER A 112 -10.74 5.44 18.18
N GLN A 113 -9.67 5.83 17.49
CA GLN A 113 -9.46 7.20 17.03
C GLN A 113 -10.12 7.46 15.67
N LEU A 114 -10.47 6.41 14.91
CA LEU A 114 -11.12 6.53 13.60
C LEU A 114 -12.51 7.10 13.75
N GLN A 115 -12.84 8.06 12.89
CA GLN A 115 -14.15 8.73 12.85
C GLN A 115 -14.81 8.60 11.48
N SER A 116 -14.07 8.12 10.49
CA SER A 116 -14.51 7.75 9.16
C SER A 116 -15.73 6.84 9.24
N ARG A 117 -16.67 7.07 8.33
CA ARG A 117 -17.94 6.36 8.35
C ARG A 117 -17.72 4.89 8.00
N VAL A 118 -18.15 3.99 8.88
CA VAL A 118 -18.19 2.56 8.56
C VAL A 118 -19.29 2.34 7.51
N VAL A 119 -18.89 1.81 6.36
CA VAL A 119 -19.77 1.52 5.23
C VAL A 119 -20.28 0.08 5.31
N GLU A 120 -19.40 -0.84 5.69
CA GLU A 120 -19.68 -2.28 5.77
C GLU A 120 -18.80 -2.90 6.85
N ARG A 121 -19.36 -3.84 7.61
CA ARG A 121 -18.59 -4.75 8.46
C ARG A 121 -18.65 -6.12 7.81
N LEU A 122 -17.49 -6.70 7.57
CA LEU A 122 -17.39 -8.03 6.97
C LEU A 122 -17.42 -9.09 8.10
N PRO A 123 -17.89 -10.32 7.80
CA PRO A 123 -17.88 -11.41 8.77
C PRO A 123 -16.48 -11.67 9.36
N ASP A 124 -16.41 -12.15 10.61
CA ASP A 124 -15.15 -12.35 11.31
C ASP A 124 -14.27 -13.42 10.64
N GLU A 125 -14.89 -14.38 9.96
CA GLU A 125 -14.25 -15.43 9.16
C GLU A 125 -13.73 -14.94 7.79
N THR A 126 -13.89 -13.66 7.46
CA THR A 126 -13.42 -13.11 6.18
C THR A 126 -11.90 -13.21 6.08
N ASN A 127 -11.42 -13.94 5.07
CA ASN A 127 -10.00 -14.03 4.77
C ASN A 127 -9.58 -12.91 3.81
N VAL A 128 -8.91 -11.91 4.33
CA VAL A 128 -8.42 -10.77 3.53
C VAL A 128 -7.15 -11.09 2.72
N GLY A 129 -6.55 -12.26 2.90
CA GLY A 129 -5.49 -12.78 2.04
C GLY A 129 -5.99 -13.59 0.84
N GLN A 130 -7.31 -13.66 0.60
CA GLN A 130 -7.88 -14.37 -0.55
C GLN A 130 -8.25 -13.43 -1.70
N ALA A 131 -8.02 -13.90 -2.93
CA ALA A 131 -8.34 -13.20 -4.17
C ALA A 131 -9.81 -12.77 -4.27
N GLU A 132 -10.74 -13.62 -3.86
CA GLU A 132 -12.17 -13.32 -3.92
C GLU A 132 -12.55 -12.13 -3.02
N THR A 133 -11.96 -12.03 -1.82
CA THR A 133 -12.20 -10.88 -0.92
C THR A 133 -11.72 -9.57 -1.55
N LEU A 134 -10.55 -9.58 -2.20
CA LEU A 134 -10.05 -8.42 -2.93
C LEU A 134 -10.99 -8.05 -4.09
N LYS A 135 -11.39 -9.03 -4.91
CA LYS A 135 -12.30 -8.81 -6.04
C LYS A 135 -13.61 -8.17 -5.60
N GLN A 136 -14.27 -8.74 -4.59
CA GLN A 136 -15.53 -8.23 -4.04
C GLN A 136 -15.37 -6.82 -3.47
N PHE A 137 -14.25 -6.54 -2.79
CA PHE A 137 -13.95 -5.20 -2.30
C PHE A 137 -13.83 -4.20 -3.46
N LEU A 138 -13.13 -4.55 -4.54
CA LEU A 138 -12.93 -3.67 -5.68
C LEU A 138 -14.25 -3.40 -6.41
N ILE A 139 -14.98 -4.43 -6.85
CA ILE A 139 -16.24 -4.27 -7.59
C ILE A 139 -17.25 -3.43 -6.81
N LYS A 140 -17.56 -3.83 -5.56
CA LYS A 140 -18.55 -3.13 -4.72
C LYS A 140 -18.21 -1.65 -4.53
N ASN A 141 -16.93 -1.31 -4.35
CA ASN A 141 -16.53 0.06 -4.07
C ASN A 141 -16.28 0.88 -5.33
N MET A 142 -15.92 0.27 -6.46
CA MET A 142 -15.86 0.96 -7.75
C MET A 142 -17.26 1.34 -8.25
N GLU A 143 -18.26 0.50 -8.01
CA GLU A 143 -19.68 0.80 -8.27
C GLU A 143 -20.22 1.88 -7.32
N ARG A 144 -19.92 1.75 -6.01
CA ARG A 144 -20.42 2.67 -4.99
C ARG A 144 -19.76 4.06 -5.08
N TYR A 145 -18.51 4.13 -5.53
CA TYR A 145 -17.70 5.35 -5.61
C TYR A 145 -17.11 5.50 -7.03
N PRO A 146 -17.95 5.90 -8.00
CA PRO A 146 -17.53 6.00 -9.39
C PRO A 146 -16.50 7.12 -9.56
N ALA A 147 -15.48 6.87 -10.38
CA ALA A 147 -14.46 7.85 -10.73
C ALA A 147 -13.95 7.66 -12.17
N ARG A 148 -13.21 8.66 -12.65
CA ARG A 148 -12.51 8.61 -13.94
C ARG A 148 -11.29 7.68 -13.87
N ARG A 149 -10.59 7.68 -12.74
CA ARG A 149 -9.39 6.89 -12.48
C ARG A 149 -9.46 6.15 -11.15
N TYR A 150 -8.82 4.99 -11.08
CA TYR A 150 -8.82 4.14 -9.88
C TYR A 150 -7.39 3.80 -9.44
N GLY A 151 -7.10 4.05 -8.17
CA GLY A 151 -5.84 3.66 -7.54
C GLY A 151 -6.08 2.65 -6.42
N LEU A 152 -5.32 1.56 -6.38
CA LEU A 152 -5.39 0.54 -5.34
C LEU A 152 -4.11 0.57 -4.50
N VAL A 153 -4.24 0.72 -3.19
CA VAL A 153 -3.12 0.64 -2.24
C VAL A 153 -3.30 -0.60 -1.38
N MET A 154 -2.45 -1.60 -1.54
CA MET A 154 -2.48 -2.84 -0.77
C MET A 154 -1.42 -2.78 0.33
N THR A 155 -1.85 -2.73 1.60
CA THR A 155 -0.95 -2.66 2.77
C THR A 155 -1.07 -3.93 3.59
N GLY A 156 0.06 -4.56 3.90
CA GLY A 156 0.11 -5.79 4.69
C GLY A 156 1.48 -6.43 4.69
N HIS A 157 1.57 -7.68 5.10
CA HIS A 157 2.79 -8.46 4.94
C HIS A 157 2.98 -8.90 3.47
N GLY A 158 4.24 -8.95 3.05
CA GLY A 158 4.66 -9.43 1.73
C GLY A 158 5.96 -10.21 1.83
N ALA A 159 6.12 -11.19 0.95
CA ALA A 159 7.28 -12.08 0.90
C ALA A 159 7.71 -12.31 -0.56
N ALA A 160 7.85 -11.24 -1.34
CA ALA A 160 8.17 -11.30 -2.76
C ALA A 160 7.20 -12.22 -3.53
N PHE A 161 7.73 -13.12 -4.36
CA PHE A 161 6.94 -14.10 -5.13
C PHE A 161 6.20 -15.11 -4.26
N ALA A 162 6.57 -15.26 -2.97
CA ALA A 162 5.85 -16.14 -2.05
C ALA A 162 4.49 -15.56 -1.61
N GLY A 163 4.17 -14.32 -1.99
CA GLY A 163 2.83 -13.73 -1.90
C GLY A 163 2.76 -12.41 -1.12
N GLN A 164 1.59 -11.78 -1.22
CA GLN A 164 1.20 -10.49 -0.66
C GLN A 164 -0.05 -10.65 0.22
N MET A 165 -0.34 -9.67 1.06
CA MET A 165 -1.49 -9.68 2.00
C MET A 165 -1.50 -10.94 2.88
N ILE A 166 -0.32 -11.34 3.36
CA ILE A 166 -0.17 -12.57 4.14
C ILE A 166 -0.89 -12.43 5.49
N VAL A 167 -1.82 -13.34 5.74
CA VAL A 167 -2.60 -13.47 6.98
C VAL A 167 -2.57 -14.93 7.47
N HIS A 168 -2.75 -15.14 8.77
CA HIS A 168 -2.64 -16.48 9.39
C HIS A 168 -3.95 -16.97 10.04
N GLY A 169 -4.99 -16.13 10.10
CA GLY A 169 -6.28 -16.51 10.68
C GLY A 169 -7.44 -15.74 10.06
N PRO A 170 -8.17 -16.30 9.08
CA PRO A 170 -7.84 -17.53 8.33
C PRO A 170 -6.54 -17.37 7.50
N GLU A 171 -5.80 -18.45 7.24
CA GLU A 171 -4.54 -18.36 6.47
C GLU A 171 -4.79 -17.98 5.00
N GLY A 172 -4.05 -17.02 4.50
CA GLY A 172 -4.21 -16.53 3.14
C GLY A 172 -3.02 -15.69 2.70
N ARG A 173 -2.76 -15.69 1.40
CA ARG A 173 -1.80 -14.83 0.70
C ARG A 173 -2.16 -14.81 -0.78
N MET A 174 -1.83 -13.73 -1.47
CA MET A 174 -2.05 -13.59 -2.91
C MET A 174 -0.73 -13.48 -3.66
N GLN A 175 -0.50 -14.36 -4.62
CA GLN A 175 0.61 -14.26 -5.58
C GLN A 175 0.32 -13.21 -6.66
N GLY A 176 1.34 -12.83 -7.42
CA GLY A 176 1.20 -11.84 -8.49
C GLY A 176 0.17 -12.25 -9.54
N GLU A 177 0.11 -13.54 -9.87
CA GLU A 177 -0.85 -14.15 -10.80
C GLU A 177 -2.30 -14.01 -10.31
N GLU A 178 -2.53 -14.23 -9.01
CA GLU A 178 -3.85 -14.11 -8.40
C GLU A 178 -4.30 -12.65 -8.38
N ILE A 179 -3.41 -11.72 -8.04
CA ILE A 179 -3.70 -10.27 -8.11
C ILE A 179 -4.03 -9.88 -9.55
N ALA A 180 -3.22 -10.31 -10.53
CA ALA A 180 -3.46 -10.02 -11.94
C ALA A 180 -4.80 -10.59 -12.43
N GLN A 181 -5.17 -11.79 -11.97
CA GLN A 181 -6.46 -12.39 -12.31
C GLN A 181 -7.63 -11.59 -11.73
N VAL A 182 -7.55 -11.21 -10.46
CA VAL A 182 -8.56 -10.34 -9.83
C VAL A 182 -8.74 -9.04 -10.60
N LEU A 183 -7.64 -8.37 -10.95
CA LEU A 183 -7.71 -7.09 -11.68
C LEU A 183 -8.33 -7.24 -13.08
N ARG A 184 -8.07 -8.35 -13.79
CA ARG A 184 -8.74 -8.66 -15.06
C ARG A 184 -10.23 -8.89 -14.89
N GLU A 185 -10.63 -9.66 -13.88
CA GLU A 185 -12.06 -9.92 -13.60
C GLU A 185 -12.78 -8.63 -13.21
N VAL A 186 -12.17 -7.77 -12.39
CA VAL A 186 -12.71 -6.46 -12.03
C VAL A 186 -12.87 -5.57 -13.26
N GLU A 187 -11.90 -5.54 -14.18
CA GLU A 187 -12.03 -4.79 -15.44
C GLU A 187 -13.18 -5.34 -16.31
N GLN A 188 -13.32 -6.65 -16.41
CA GLN A 188 -14.40 -7.30 -17.16
C GLN A 188 -15.79 -6.99 -16.58
N GLU A 189 -15.93 -7.01 -15.25
CA GLU A 189 -17.21 -6.76 -14.59
C GLU A 189 -17.58 -5.28 -14.54
N THR A 190 -16.61 -4.39 -14.30
CA THR A 190 -16.87 -2.95 -14.10
C THR A 190 -16.70 -2.12 -15.37
N GLY A 191 -16.04 -2.67 -16.39
CA GLY A 191 -15.59 -1.91 -17.57
C GLY A 191 -14.52 -0.85 -17.27
N LYS A 192 -13.86 -0.95 -16.11
CA LYS A 192 -12.86 0.01 -15.64
C LYS A 192 -11.56 -0.69 -15.28
N LYS A 193 -10.48 -0.33 -15.96
CA LYS A 193 -9.12 -0.74 -15.65
C LYS A 193 -8.60 0.06 -14.44
N LEU A 194 -7.73 -0.57 -13.65
CA LEU A 194 -6.99 0.11 -12.59
C LEU A 194 -5.85 0.96 -13.19
N ASP A 195 -5.76 2.24 -12.82
CA ASP A 195 -4.70 3.14 -13.31
C ASP A 195 -3.39 2.99 -12.53
N LEU A 196 -3.46 2.64 -11.25
CA LEU A 196 -2.31 2.53 -10.36
C LEU A 196 -2.50 1.44 -9.30
N LEU A 197 -1.49 0.59 -9.13
CA LEU A 197 -1.36 -0.33 -8.00
C LEU A 197 -0.18 0.07 -7.12
N ASN A 198 -0.39 0.24 -5.82
CA ASN A 198 0.66 0.43 -4.83
C ASN A 198 0.72 -0.81 -3.92
N LEU A 199 1.75 -1.65 -4.13
CA LEU A 199 2.06 -2.75 -3.24
C LEU A 199 2.89 -2.21 -2.07
N ASN A 200 2.19 -1.72 -1.05
CA ASN A 200 2.77 -1.19 0.18
C ASN A 200 3.11 -2.33 1.15
N THR A 201 4.00 -3.22 0.70
CA THR A 201 4.43 -4.44 1.37
C THR A 201 5.93 -4.61 1.26
N CYS A 202 6.51 -5.48 2.09
CA CYS A 202 7.92 -5.85 1.96
C CYS A 202 8.14 -6.61 0.64
N TYR A 203 9.22 -6.27 -0.07
CA TYR A 203 9.65 -6.98 -1.28
C TYR A 203 8.59 -7.00 -2.39
N GLY A 204 7.77 -5.96 -2.51
CA GLY A 204 6.77 -5.87 -3.59
C GLY A 204 7.39 -5.63 -4.97
N ALA A 205 8.58 -5.04 -5.06
CA ALA A 205 9.24 -4.67 -6.32
C ALA A 205 10.17 -5.76 -6.88
N ASN A 206 9.72 -7.02 -6.89
CA ASN A 206 10.42 -8.12 -7.54
C ASN A 206 9.80 -8.39 -8.92
N LEU A 207 10.63 -8.68 -9.93
CA LEU A 207 10.13 -8.90 -11.30
C LEU A 207 9.15 -10.07 -11.35
N GLU A 208 9.43 -11.16 -10.66
CA GLU A 208 8.56 -12.34 -10.56
C GLU A 208 7.21 -12.02 -9.91
N THR A 209 7.19 -11.08 -8.96
CA THR A 209 5.93 -10.61 -8.34
C THR A 209 5.12 -9.73 -9.30
N LEU A 210 5.79 -8.89 -10.09
CA LEU A 210 5.13 -7.86 -10.89
C LEU A 210 4.89 -8.26 -12.35
N TYR A 211 5.64 -9.22 -12.89
CA TYR A 211 5.51 -9.69 -14.28
C TYR A 211 4.10 -10.17 -14.64
N PRO A 212 3.37 -10.87 -13.75
CA PRO A 212 1.98 -11.25 -14.02
C PRO A 212 1.03 -10.05 -14.22
N LEU A 213 1.38 -8.87 -13.70
CA LEU A 213 0.55 -7.65 -13.78
C LEU A 213 0.65 -6.91 -15.11
N ARG A 214 1.63 -7.27 -15.96
CA ARG A 214 1.80 -6.65 -17.29
C ARG A 214 0.52 -6.81 -18.12
N GLY A 215 0.13 -5.75 -18.81
CA GLY A 215 -1.12 -5.70 -19.58
C GLY A 215 -2.40 -5.55 -18.72
N VAL A 216 -2.33 -5.68 -17.40
CA VAL A 216 -3.49 -5.56 -16.49
C VAL A 216 -3.48 -4.26 -15.70
N VAL A 217 -2.31 -3.79 -15.25
CA VAL A 217 -2.14 -2.47 -14.64
C VAL A 217 -0.81 -1.90 -15.11
N ASP A 218 -0.83 -0.67 -15.66
CA ASP A 218 0.34 -0.12 -16.35
C ASP A 218 1.33 0.54 -15.37
N THR A 219 0.85 1.03 -14.23
CA THR A 219 1.67 1.73 -13.24
C THR A 219 1.64 1.03 -11.88
N VAL A 220 2.82 0.67 -11.37
CA VAL A 220 2.98 0.06 -10.04
C VAL A 220 3.90 0.90 -9.16
N VAL A 221 3.54 1.08 -7.89
CA VAL A 221 4.42 1.60 -6.83
C VAL A 221 4.77 0.45 -5.89
N ALA A 222 6.05 0.16 -5.68
CA ALA A 222 6.48 -0.94 -4.82
C ALA A 222 7.90 -0.73 -4.26
N SER A 223 8.21 -1.42 -3.16
CA SER A 223 9.54 -1.44 -2.54
C SER A 223 10.29 -2.74 -2.85
N GLU A 224 11.57 -2.65 -3.21
CA GLU A 224 12.46 -3.81 -3.32
C GLU A 224 12.82 -4.35 -1.93
N GLY A 225 12.73 -3.53 -0.89
CA GLY A 225 13.21 -3.85 0.45
C GLY A 225 12.09 -4.06 1.47
N VAL A 226 12.51 -4.05 2.72
CA VAL A 226 11.61 -4.05 3.88
C VAL A 226 10.95 -2.67 3.98
N VAL A 227 9.65 -2.68 4.23
CA VAL A 227 8.87 -1.51 4.64
C VAL A 227 8.51 -1.65 6.12
N PHE A 228 8.49 -0.55 6.86
CA PHE A 228 8.25 -0.53 8.30
C PHE A 228 7.30 0.59 8.75
N ALA A 229 6.45 0.28 9.73
CA ALA A 229 5.60 1.23 10.46
C ALA A 229 4.71 2.12 9.57
N ALA A 230 4.82 3.44 9.70
CA ALA A 230 4.13 4.42 8.87
C ALA A 230 4.86 4.57 7.51
N THR A 231 4.83 3.50 6.72
CA THR A 231 5.69 3.29 5.54
C THR A 231 5.62 4.44 4.54
N GLN A 232 4.41 4.78 4.10
CA GLN A 232 4.13 5.86 3.15
C GLN A 232 3.22 6.91 3.81
N PRO A 233 3.46 8.22 3.60
CA PRO A 233 2.64 9.28 4.16
C PRO A 233 1.38 9.49 3.31
N LEU A 234 0.49 8.49 3.27
CA LEU A 234 -0.67 8.44 2.37
C LEU A 234 -1.58 9.67 2.49
N GLY A 235 -1.69 10.28 3.67
CA GLY A 235 -2.45 11.52 3.87
C GLY A 235 -1.83 12.72 3.15
N ALA A 236 -0.50 12.85 3.20
CA ALA A 236 0.22 13.91 2.49
C ALA A 236 0.22 13.67 0.96
N GLN A 237 0.32 12.42 0.54
CA GLN A 237 0.20 12.04 -0.86
C GLN A 237 -1.17 12.41 -1.43
N LEU A 238 -2.24 12.08 -0.70
CA LEU A 238 -3.60 12.47 -1.06
C LEU A 238 -3.77 13.99 -1.09
N ALA A 239 -3.25 14.71 -0.09
CA ALA A 239 -3.37 16.16 -0.03
C ALA A 239 -2.69 16.85 -1.22
N ASN A 240 -1.52 16.37 -1.64
CA ASN A 240 -0.82 16.88 -2.82
C ASN A 240 -1.57 16.53 -4.12
N LEU A 241 -2.17 15.33 -4.22
CA LEU A 241 -3.05 14.98 -5.34
C LEU A 241 -4.24 15.94 -5.43
N GLN A 242 -4.96 16.15 -4.33
CA GLN A 242 -6.12 17.04 -4.27
C GLN A 242 -5.73 18.49 -4.61
N GLN A 243 -4.63 18.99 -4.06
CA GLN A 243 -4.11 20.32 -4.39
C GLN A 243 -3.90 20.51 -5.91
N LYS A 244 -3.33 19.50 -6.58
CA LYS A 244 -3.14 19.52 -8.03
C LYS A 244 -4.48 19.55 -8.78
N LEU A 245 -5.42 18.69 -8.39
CA LEU A 245 -6.75 18.62 -9.01
C LEU A 245 -7.52 19.95 -8.83
N HIS A 246 -7.46 20.57 -7.64
CA HIS A 246 -8.07 21.88 -7.38
C HIS A 246 -7.49 23.00 -8.25
N SER A 247 -6.21 22.89 -8.61
CA SER A 247 -5.56 23.83 -9.54
C SER A 247 -5.86 23.56 -11.02
N GLY A 248 -6.72 22.59 -11.32
CA GLY A 248 -7.07 22.17 -12.68
C GLY A 248 -5.99 21.33 -13.36
N GLN A 249 -4.98 20.85 -12.62
CA GLN A 249 -3.96 19.96 -13.17
C GLN A 249 -4.50 18.54 -13.27
N GLU A 250 -4.44 17.93 -14.46
CA GLU A 250 -4.70 16.51 -14.61
C GLU A 250 -3.57 15.68 -14.00
N VAL A 251 -3.92 14.65 -13.23
CA VAL A 251 -2.98 13.68 -12.64
C VAL A 251 -3.40 12.28 -13.06
N ASP A 252 -2.57 11.62 -13.85
CA ASP A 252 -2.72 10.24 -14.31
C ASP A 252 -2.02 9.23 -13.39
N GLY A 253 -2.10 7.93 -13.69
CA GLY A 253 -1.44 6.87 -12.92
C GLY A 253 0.06 7.14 -12.68
N PRO A 254 0.88 7.35 -13.73
CA PRO A 254 2.28 7.72 -13.58
C PRO A 254 2.52 9.00 -12.77
N GLY A 255 1.67 10.01 -12.92
CA GLY A 255 1.69 11.24 -12.14
C GLY A 255 1.49 10.99 -10.64
N LEU A 256 0.47 10.20 -10.29
CA LEU A 256 0.20 9.82 -8.89
C LEU A 256 1.32 8.92 -8.33
N ALA A 257 1.87 7.99 -9.11
CA ALA A 257 2.99 7.15 -8.68
C ALA A 257 4.23 7.96 -8.36
N ARG A 258 4.59 8.94 -9.21
CA ARG A 258 5.70 9.87 -8.95
C ARG A 258 5.47 10.68 -7.69
N LEU A 259 4.23 11.15 -7.47
CA LEU A 259 3.85 11.86 -6.26
C LEU A 259 4.04 10.96 -5.02
N MET A 260 3.58 9.71 -5.06
CA MET A 260 3.75 8.76 -3.96
C MET A 260 5.22 8.54 -3.60
N VAL A 261 6.08 8.36 -4.61
CA VAL A 261 7.53 8.21 -4.42
C VAL A 261 8.15 9.46 -3.82
N GLU A 262 7.87 10.64 -4.40
CA GLU A 262 8.47 11.89 -3.95
C GLU A 262 8.05 12.29 -2.53
N GLU A 263 6.78 12.15 -2.17
CA GLU A 263 6.31 12.45 -0.81
C GLU A 263 6.87 11.46 0.21
N SER A 264 7.00 10.18 -0.16
CA SER A 264 7.66 9.18 0.69
C SER A 264 9.15 9.50 0.89
N ARG A 265 9.83 10.01 -0.14
CA ARG A 265 11.24 10.43 -0.06
C ARG A 265 11.44 11.67 0.82
N ARG A 266 10.51 12.64 0.76
CA ARG A 266 10.55 13.88 1.57
C ARG A 266 10.16 13.68 3.02
N GLN A 267 9.58 12.53 3.33
CA GLN A 267 9.06 12.24 4.65
C GLN A 267 10.20 12.16 5.69
N PRO A 268 10.05 12.75 6.90
CA PRO A 268 11.02 12.57 7.96
C PRO A 268 11.22 11.08 8.29
N LEU A 269 12.48 10.67 8.46
CA LEU A 269 12.90 9.27 8.62
C LEU A 269 12.54 8.34 7.44
N ALA A 270 12.42 8.86 6.21
CA ALA A 270 12.13 8.06 5.01
C ALA A 270 12.96 6.76 4.94
N ASN A 271 14.28 6.85 5.14
CA ASN A 271 15.18 5.70 5.09
C ASN A 271 14.93 4.63 6.17
N SER A 272 14.24 4.99 7.26
CA SER A 272 13.85 4.07 8.34
C SER A 272 12.51 3.40 8.07
N TYR A 273 11.58 4.09 7.39
CA TYR A 273 10.26 3.55 7.08
C TYR A 273 10.23 2.78 5.76
N THR A 274 10.89 3.30 4.72
CA THR A 274 10.89 2.73 3.37
C THR A 274 12.13 3.23 2.64
N ARG A 275 13.22 2.46 2.74
CA ARG A 275 14.52 2.84 2.15
C ARG A 275 14.50 2.86 0.62
N THR A 276 13.67 2.00 0.03
CA THR A 276 13.49 1.90 -1.43
C THR A 276 12.02 2.01 -1.76
N LEU A 277 11.67 2.80 -2.76
CA LEU A 277 10.32 2.88 -3.31
C LEU A 277 10.44 3.33 -4.76
N SER A 278 9.82 2.59 -5.67
CA SER A 278 9.93 2.82 -7.11
C SER A 278 8.54 2.96 -7.72
N ALA A 279 8.42 3.84 -8.71
CA ALA A 279 7.31 3.87 -9.66
C ALA A 279 7.75 3.11 -10.91
N LEU A 280 7.03 2.06 -11.28
CA LEU A 280 7.37 1.09 -12.31
C LEU A 280 6.31 1.08 -13.40
N ASP A 281 6.74 1.00 -14.65
CA ASP A 281 5.89 0.87 -15.83
C ASP A 281 5.91 -0.59 -16.31
N THR A 282 4.79 -1.29 -16.19
CA THR A 282 4.71 -2.72 -16.51
C THR A 282 4.68 -2.99 -18.01
N ARG A 283 4.45 -1.97 -18.85
CA ARG A 283 4.42 -2.12 -20.31
C ARG A 283 5.80 -2.47 -20.88
N GLY A 284 6.87 -2.15 -20.16
CA GLY A 284 8.24 -2.53 -20.52
C GLY A 284 8.67 -3.91 -20.05
N PHE A 285 7.81 -4.67 -19.35
CA PHE A 285 8.23 -5.92 -18.71
C PHE A 285 8.52 -7.05 -19.69
N ASP A 286 7.82 -7.14 -20.82
CA ASP A 286 8.14 -8.15 -21.85
C ASP A 286 9.54 -7.91 -22.42
N GLN A 287 9.90 -6.65 -22.73
CA GLN A 287 11.24 -6.28 -23.18
C GLN A 287 12.31 -6.58 -22.12
N LEU A 288 12.01 -6.33 -20.84
CA LEU A 288 12.91 -6.65 -19.75
C LEU A 288 13.13 -8.17 -19.64
N ALA A 289 12.06 -8.97 -19.73
CA ALA A 289 12.16 -10.42 -19.68
C ALA A 289 12.97 -10.99 -20.86
N GLU A 290 12.79 -10.45 -22.06
CA GLU A 290 13.61 -10.80 -23.23
C GLU A 290 15.10 -10.47 -23.00
N ALA A 291 15.41 -9.30 -22.43
CA ALA A 291 16.79 -8.92 -22.12
C ALA A 291 17.41 -9.85 -21.06
N VAL A 292 16.65 -10.23 -20.03
CA VAL A 292 17.08 -11.19 -19.00
C VAL A 292 17.32 -12.58 -19.61
N ALA A 293 16.44 -13.04 -20.50
CA ALA A 293 16.61 -14.30 -21.22
C ALA A 293 17.86 -14.27 -22.10
N GLY A 294 18.11 -13.15 -22.81
CA GLY A 294 19.33 -12.96 -23.59
C GLY A 294 20.59 -13.02 -22.73
N LEU A 295 20.59 -12.37 -21.56
CA LEU A 295 21.69 -12.47 -20.59
C LEU A 295 21.88 -13.92 -20.11
N GLN A 296 20.80 -14.63 -19.80
CA GLN A 296 20.85 -16.03 -19.38
C GLN A 296 21.54 -16.91 -20.42
N GLU A 297 21.23 -16.73 -21.71
CA GLU A 297 21.89 -17.48 -22.78
C GLU A 297 23.38 -17.19 -22.87
N GLN A 298 23.80 -15.93 -22.67
CA GLN A 298 25.22 -15.60 -22.61
C GLN A 298 25.91 -16.24 -21.40
N LEU A 299 25.29 -16.17 -20.22
CA LEU A 299 25.86 -16.75 -18.99
C LEU A 299 26.06 -18.27 -19.09
N LYS A 300 25.19 -19.00 -19.82
CA LYS A 300 25.34 -20.44 -20.04
C LYS A 300 26.60 -20.81 -20.84
N THR A 301 27.21 -19.85 -21.55
CA THR A 301 28.45 -20.07 -22.32
C THR A 301 29.72 -19.91 -21.48
N LEU A 302 29.60 -19.34 -20.27
CA LEU A 302 30.72 -19.05 -19.38
C LEU A 302 30.99 -20.20 -18.39
N PRO A 303 32.23 -20.33 -17.88
CA PRO A 303 32.54 -21.25 -16.79
C PRO A 303 31.67 -20.99 -15.56
N GLY A 304 31.10 -22.06 -14.99
CA GLY A 304 30.15 -21.94 -13.87
C GLY A 304 30.75 -21.35 -12.59
N ASP A 305 32.04 -21.55 -12.35
CA ASP A 305 32.80 -20.98 -11.24
C ASP A 305 33.00 -19.46 -11.38
N GLU A 306 33.24 -18.98 -12.60
CA GLU A 306 33.31 -17.56 -12.90
C GLU A 306 31.96 -16.87 -12.67
N VAL A 307 30.88 -17.48 -13.21
CA VAL A 307 29.51 -16.98 -13.02
C VAL A 307 29.14 -16.98 -11.53
N ALA A 308 29.44 -18.04 -10.79
CA ALA A 308 29.17 -18.12 -9.35
C ALA A 308 29.94 -17.04 -8.56
N GLY A 309 31.23 -16.81 -8.89
CA GLY A 309 32.03 -15.76 -8.27
C GLY A 309 31.44 -14.37 -8.51
N LYS A 310 31.00 -14.08 -9.74
CA LYS A 310 30.37 -12.79 -10.08
C LYS A 310 28.99 -12.61 -9.47
N LEU A 311 28.19 -13.66 -9.39
CA LEU A 311 26.90 -13.62 -8.68
C LEU A 311 27.09 -13.28 -7.20
N GLU A 312 28.11 -13.83 -6.55
CA GLU A 312 28.41 -13.49 -5.14
C GLU A 312 28.89 -12.04 -4.98
N GLU A 313 29.69 -11.50 -5.91
CA GLU A 313 30.05 -10.07 -5.92
C GLU A 313 28.85 -9.14 -6.11
N CYS A 314 27.87 -9.57 -6.90
CA CYS A 314 26.66 -8.82 -7.25
C CYS A 314 25.52 -8.98 -6.24
N ARG A 315 25.58 -10.00 -5.36
CA ARG A 315 24.57 -10.27 -4.33
C ARG A 315 24.46 -9.07 -3.38
N ARG A 316 23.41 -8.28 -3.60
CA ARG A 316 22.93 -7.28 -2.64
C ARG A 316 22.01 -7.97 -1.64
N PHE A 317 22.58 -8.73 -0.71
CA PHE A 317 21.85 -8.98 0.53
C PHE A 317 21.70 -7.63 1.26
N LEU A 318 20.52 -7.38 1.84
CA LEU A 318 20.01 -6.13 2.42
C LEU A 318 20.83 -5.49 3.56
N PHE A 319 22.16 -5.67 3.62
CA PHE A 319 23.03 -5.23 4.70
C PHE A 319 24.41 -4.72 4.27
N ASN A 320 24.55 -4.06 3.10
CA ASN A 320 25.76 -3.28 2.84
C ASN A 320 25.53 -1.80 3.14
N SER A 321 26.03 -1.36 4.30
CA SER A 321 26.18 0.04 4.72
C SER A 321 27.23 0.82 3.92
N ARG A 322 27.79 0.22 2.86
CA ARG A 322 28.73 0.88 1.96
C ARG A 322 28.09 1.12 0.60
N HIS A 323 27.93 2.40 0.28
CA HIS A 323 27.65 2.88 -1.06
C HIS A 323 28.72 2.29 -2.00
N ARG A 324 28.32 1.47 -2.97
CA ARG A 324 29.20 1.16 -4.11
C ARG A 324 28.81 2.11 -5.25
N PRO A 325 29.75 2.90 -5.79
CA PRO A 325 29.50 3.66 -7.01
C PRO A 325 29.14 2.66 -8.12
N VAL A 326 28.00 2.90 -8.77
CA VAL A 326 27.66 2.20 -10.01
C VAL A 326 28.35 2.99 -11.11
N HIS A 327 29.41 2.41 -11.68
CA HIS A 327 29.96 2.90 -12.94
C HIS A 327 29.13 2.26 -14.04
N LEU A 328 28.22 3.06 -14.63
CA LEU A 328 27.63 2.79 -15.93
C LEU A 328 28.62 3.20 -17.02
#